data_AF-A0A960QRM2-F1
#
_entry.id   AF-A0A960QRM2-F1
#
_cell.length_a   1.000
_cell.length_b   1.000
_cell.length_c   1.000
_cell.angle_alpha   90.00
_cell.angle_beta   90.00
_cell.angle_gamma   90.00
#
_symmetry.space_group_name_H-M   'P 1'
#
loop_
_entity.id
_entity.type
_entity.pdbx_description
1 polymer ?
#
loop_
_entity_poly.entity_id
_entity_poly.type
_entity_poly.pdbx_seq_one_letter_code
_entity_poly.pdbx_strand_id
1 'polypeptide(L)'
;MTFTKIWQRYFLNEILKTFFLFLLCFFILYALVDYSMHMQEIMKNKRIALGDLAIYYGMLFSKRCDLLLPLSLLIASVKVLTSLNRRNELLALQTSGIAMHRLTRPFFFVGLICMWGLVMGTLKF
;
A
#
# COMPACT_ATOMS: atom_id res chain seq x y z
N MET A 1 -13.62 18.35 -17.82
CA MET A 1 -12.24 18.00 -17.42
C MET A 1 -12.15 16.49 -17.27
N THR A 2 -12.23 15.78 -18.40
CA THR A 2 -12.59 14.35 -18.45
C THR A 2 -11.37 13.44 -18.32
N PHE A 3 -11.43 12.56 -17.31
CA PHE A 3 -10.42 11.58 -16.88
C PHE A 3 -10.32 10.35 -17.80
N THR A 4 -10.48 10.50 -19.12
CA THR A 4 -10.55 9.37 -20.07
C THR A 4 -9.39 9.35 -21.06
N LYS A 5 -8.15 9.56 -20.59
CA LYS A 5 -6.97 9.12 -21.36
C LYS A 5 -6.56 7.73 -20.88
N ILE A 6 -6.44 6.78 -21.82
CA ILE A 6 -6.01 5.38 -21.59
C ILE A 6 -4.74 5.31 -20.72
N TRP A 7 -3.81 6.25 -20.95
CA TRP A 7 -2.60 6.42 -20.16
C TRP A 7 -2.83 6.61 -18.65
N GLN A 8 -3.82 7.42 -18.26
CA GLN A 8 -4.10 7.68 -16.83
C GLN A 8 -4.66 6.44 -16.15
N ARG A 9 -5.55 5.71 -16.81
CA ARG A 9 -6.12 4.46 -16.29
C ARG A 9 -5.03 3.39 -16.15
N TYR A 10 -4.12 3.29 -17.12
CA TYR A 10 -2.98 2.39 -17.05
C TYR A 10 -2.08 2.71 -15.86
N PHE A 11 -1.68 3.98 -15.71
CA PHE A 11 -0.88 4.44 -14.57
C PHE A 11 -1.53 4.13 -13.23
N LEU A 12 -2.82 4.47 -13.09
CA LEU A 12 -3.53 4.31 -11.82
C LEU A 12 -3.68 2.82 -11.46
N ASN A 13 -3.90 1.95 -12.46
CA ASN A 13 -3.99 0.52 -12.24
C ASN A 13 -2.61 -0.09 -11.87
N GLU A 14 -1.53 0.36 -12.50
CA GLU A 14 -0.17 -0.08 -12.18
C GLU A 14 0.26 0.37 -10.77
N ILE A 15 -0.13 1.60 -10.37
CA ILE A 15 0.06 2.10 -9.00
C ILE A 15 -0.71 1.26 -8.00
N LEU A 16 -2.02 1.06 -8.19
CA LEU A 16 -2.84 0.25 -7.28
C LEU A 16 -2.32 -1.18 -7.16
N LYS A 17 -1.98 -1.82 -8.27
CA LYS A 17 -1.47 -3.19 -8.28
C LYS A 17 -0.15 -3.29 -7.51
N THR A 18 0.76 -2.35 -7.73
CA THR A 18 2.04 -2.31 -7.03
C THR A 18 1.84 -2.01 -5.55
N PHE A 19 0.95 -1.09 -5.20
CA PHE A 19 0.63 -0.72 -3.82
C PHE A 19 0.09 -1.92 -3.02
N PHE A 20 -0.92 -2.61 -3.54
CA PHE A 20 -1.48 -3.79 -2.87
C PHE A 20 -0.45 -4.92 -2.71
N LEU A 21 0.43 -5.11 -3.69
CA LEU A 21 1.48 -6.12 -3.62
C LEU A 21 2.46 -5.81 -2.47
N PHE A 22 2.95 -4.58 -2.37
CA PHE A 22 3.84 -4.19 -1.27
C PHE A 22 3.14 -4.17 0.08
N LEU A 23 1.88 -3.73 0.14
CA LEU A 23 1.10 -3.76 1.37
C LEU A 23 0.93 -5.19 1.89
N LEU A 24 0.63 -6.14 1.01
CA LEU A 24 0.53 -7.56 1.36
C LEU A 24 1.89 -8.14 1.78
N CYS A 25 2.97 -7.75 1.09
CA CYS A 25 4.33 -8.16 1.46
C CYS A 25 4.73 -7.66 2.86
N PHE A 26 4.47 -6.38 3.18
CA PHE A 26 4.71 -5.84 4.51
C PHE A 26 3.82 -6.47 5.57
N PHE A 27 2.58 -6.78 5.23
CA PHE A 27 1.68 -7.48 6.14
C PHE A 27 2.21 -8.87 6.50
N ILE A 28 2.66 -9.66 5.52
CA ILE A 28 3.26 -10.98 5.75
C ILE A 28 4.54 -10.86 6.57
N LEU A 29 5.44 -9.93 6.21
CA LEU A 29 6.68 -9.71 6.95
C LEU A 29 6.40 -9.35 8.40
N TYR A 30 5.43 -8.48 8.63
CA TYR A 30 5.03 -8.08 9.98
C TYR A 30 4.42 -9.25 10.76
N ALA A 31 3.51 -10.02 10.15
CA ALA A 31 2.94 -11.22 10.77
C ALA A 31 4.01 -12.24 11.14
N LEU A 32 5.04 -12.40 10.30
CA LEU A 32 6.16 -13.30 10.55
C LEU A 32 7.03 -12.82 11.72
N VAL A 33 7.27 -11.51 11.83
CA VAL A 33 7.96 -10.90 12.98
C VAL A 33 7.15 -11.09 14.26
N ASP A 34 5.84 -10.84 14.23
CA ASP A 34 4.95 -11.02 15.38
C ASP A 34 4.90 -12.48 15.84
N TYR A 35 4.80 -13.42 14.89
CA TYR A 35 4.88 -14.84 15.14
C TYR A 35 6.21 -15.23 15.81
N SER A 36 7.34 -14.71 15.31
CA SER A 36 8.66 -14.97 15.90
C SER A 36 8.80 -14.40 17.31
N MET A 37 8.13 -13.29 17.62
CA MET A 37 8.17 -12.66 18.95
C MET A 37 7.29 -13.42 19.96
N HIS A 38 6.07 -13.80 19.57
CA HIS A 38 5.10 -14.46 20.47
C HIS A 38 5.25 -15.98 20.54
N MET A 39 6.19 -16.59 19.79
CA MET A 39 6.43 -18.04 19.83
C MET A 39 6.67 -18.56 21.27
N GLN A 40 7.28 -17.73 22.13
CA GLN A 40 7.57 -18.12 23.52
C GLN A 40 6.33 -18.13 24.44
N GLU A 41 5.33 -17.28 24.19
CA GLU A 41 4.09 -17.22 24.99
C GLU A 41 3.08 -18.30 24.60
N ILE A 42 2.99 -18.62 23.30
CA ILE A 42 2.09 -19.65 22.78
C ILE A 42 2.47 -21.04 23.31
N MET A 43 3.77 -21.28 23.55
CA MET A 43 4.27 -22.54 24.11
C MET A 43 3.85 -22.76 25.58
N LYS A 44 3.49 -21.69 26.31
CA LYS A 44 3.04 -21.76 27.71
C LYS A 44 1.53 -21.98 27.84
N ASN A 45 0.71 -21.44 26.93
CA ASN A 45 -0.74 -21.52 27.00
C ASN A 45 -1.33 -22.32 25.82
N LYS A 46 -1.46 -23.63 25.99
CA LYS A 46 -1.98 -24.63 25.01
C LYS A 46 -3.45 -24.45 24.54
N ARG A 47 -4.11 -23.32 24.81
CA ARG A 47 -5.57 -23.15 24.59
C ARG A 47 -5.94 -21.88 23.83
N ILE A 48 -5.22 -21.55 22.77
CA ILE A 48 -5.62 -20.43 21.91
C ILE A 48 -6.43 -21.01 20.76
N ALA A 49 -7.72 -20.68 20.70
CA ALA A 49 -8.59 -21.08 19.60
C ALA A 49 -8.18 -20.36 18.31
N LEU A 50 -8.24 -21.05 17.17
CA LEU A 50 -7.93 -20.47 15.85
C LEU A 50 -8.77 -19.22 15.52
N GLY A 51 -9.97 -19.11 16.10
CA GLY A 51 -10.84 -17.94 15.98
C GLY A 51 -10.26 -16.68 16.65
N ASP A 52 -9.69 -16.80 17.85
CA ASP A 52 -9.06 -15.69 18.55
C ASP A 52 -7.79 -15.23 17.84
N LEU A 53 -7.07 -16.16 17.21
CA LEU A 53 -5.89 -15.86 16.41
C LEU A 53 -6.25 -14.94 15.22
N ALA A 54 -7.35 -15.23 14.51
CA ALA A 54 -7.81 -14.42 13.38
C ALA A 54 -8.23 -13.00 13.81
N ILE A 55 -8.93 -12.88 14.95
CA ILE A 55 -9.32 -11.58 15.51
C ILE A 55 -8.07 -10.79 15.97
N TYR A 56 -7.11 -11.48 16.59
CA TYR A 56 -5.84 -10.88 17.00
C TYR A 56 -5.07 -10.33 15.80
N TYR A 57 -4.88 -11.11 14.74
CA TYR A 57 -4.23 -10.63 13.52
C TYR A 57 -4.99 -9.48 12.84
N GLY A 58 -6.33 -9.49 12.88
CA GLY A 58 -7.17 -8.40 12.38
C GLY A 58 -7.00 -7.09 13.17
N MET A 59 -6.99 -7.17 14.51
CA MET A 59 -6.72 -6.02 15.37
C MET A 59 -5.28 -5.51 15.21
N LEU A 60 -4.32 -6.44 15.08
CA LEU A 60 -2.91 -6.14 14.88
C LEU A 60 -2.66 -5.42 13.54
N PHE A 61 -3.36 -5.84 12.48
CA PHE A 61 -3.36 -5.14 11.20
C PHE A 61 -3.86 -3.71 11.36
N SER A 62 -5.04 -3.52 11.95
CA SER A 62 -5.64 -2.19 12.16
C SER A 62 -4.72 -1.27 12.97
N LYS A 63 -4.09 -1.80 14.03
CA LYS A 63 -3.18 -1.06 14.90
C LYS A 63 -1.87 -0.64 14.22
N ARG A 64 -1.50 -1.29 13.12
CA ARG A 64 -0.25 -1.04 12.39
C ARG A 64 -0.47 -0.45 11.00
N CYS A 65 -1.71 -0.32 10.54
CA CYS A 65 -2.09 0.34 9.29
C CYS A 65 -1.44 1.73 9.15
N ASP A 66 -1.35 2.49 10.26
CA ASP A 66 -0.76 3.83 10.27
C ASP A 66 0.70 3.86 9.80
N LEU A 67 1.43 2.76 9.98
CA LEU A 67 2.81 2.60 9.52
C LEU A 67 2.88 1.88 8.17
N LEU A 68 2.09 0.81 7.98
CA LEU A 68 2.15 -0.02 6.78
C LEU A 68 1.66 0.72 5.53
N LEU A 69 0.60 1.53 5.65
CA LEU A 69 0.03 2.29 4.53
C LEU A 69 1.01 3.30 3.92
N PRO A 70 1.61 4.26 4.67
CA PRO A 70 2.53 5.22 4.07
C PRO A 70 3.82 4.55 3.57
N LEU A 71 4.31 3.52 4.26
CA LEU A 71 5.51 2.78 3.84
C LEU A 71 5.30 2.06 2.49
N SER A 72 4.20 1.31 2.37
CA SER A 72 3.83 0.63 1.12
C SER A 72 3.58 1.63 -0.01
N LEU A 73 2.93 2.77 0.27
CA LEU A 73 2.68 3.81 -0.71
C LEU A 73 3.97 4.42 -1.26
N LEU A 74 4.94 4.70 -0.39
CA LEU A 74 6.23 5.26 -0.77
C LEU A 74 6.98 4.31 -1.72
N ILE A 75 7.09 3.04 -1.34
CA ILE A 75 7.83 2.04 -2.13
C ILE A 75 7.11 1.72 -3.43
N ALA A 76 5.78 1.63 -3.41
CA ALA A 76 5.00 1.45 -4.63
C ALA A 76 5.19 2.63 -5.59
N SER A 77 5.23 3.85 -5.06
CA SER A 77 5.41 5.05 -5.87
C SER A 77 6.79 5.07 -6.53
N VAL A 78 7.84 4.75 -5.78
CA VAL A 78 9.20 4.62 -6.30
C VAL A 78 9.29 3.53 -7.36
N LYS A 79 8.72 2.34 -7.11
CA LYS A 79 8.72 1.22 -8.08
C LYS A 79 8.05 1.64 -9.38
N VAL A 80 6.88 2.25 -9.31
CA VAL A 80 6.12 2.69 -10.50
C VAL A 80 6.93 3.72 -11.28
N LEU A 81 7.45 4.75 -10.60
CA LEU A 81 8.25 5.79 -11.24
C LEU A 81 9.49 5.22 -11.93
N THR A 82 10.20 4.31 -11.26
CA THR A 82 11.34 3.59 -11.81
C THR A 82 10.95 2.73 -13.01
N SER A 83 9.79 2.05 -12.96
CA SER A 83 9.31 1.22 -14.07
C SER A 83 8.99 2.05 -15.32
N LEU A 84 8.36 3.20 -15.13
CA LEU A 84 8.01 4.15 -16.20
C LEU A 84 9.25 4.80 -16.82
N ASN A 85 10.25 5.11 -15.99
CA ASN A 85 11.53 5.63 -16.45
C ASN A 85 12.27 4.55 -17.29
N ARG A 86 12.33 3.31 -16.79
CA ARG A 86 12.99 2.19 -17.48
C ARG A 86 12.37 1.83 -18.84
N ARG A 87 11.06 2.05 -18.99
CA ARG A 87 10.34 1.85 -20.27
C ARG A 87 10.38 3.07 -21.20
N ASN A 88 11.05 4.16 -20.80
CA ASN A 88 11.03 5.47 -21.48
C ASN A 88 9.61 6.05 -21.70
N GLU A 89 8.61 5.50 -21.03
CA GLU A 89 7.21 5.94 -21.10
C GLU A 89 7.04 7.34 -20.53
N LEU A 90 7.76 7.62 -19.43
CA LEU A 90 7.81 8.94 -18.82
C LEU A 90 8.39 9.99 -19.77
N LEU A 91 9.46 9.64 -20.49
CA LEU A 91 10.12 10.52 -21.46
C LEU A 91 9.25 10.75 -22.70
N ALA A 92 8.60 9.71 -23.22
CA ALA A 92 7.67 9.82 -24.35
C ALA A 92 6.46 10.73 -24.05
N LEU A 93 5.98 10.72 -22.81
CA LEU A 93 4.90 11.62 -22.37
C LEU A 93 5.38 13.07 -22.24
N GLN A 94 6.62 13.28 -21.80
CA GLN A 94 7.21 14.62 -21.71
C GLN A 94 7.46 15.23 -23.10
N THR A 95 7.99 14.45 -24.05
CA THR A 95 8.26 14.91 -25.43
C THR A 95 6.98 15.17 -26.23
N SER A 96 5.87 14.53 -25.88
CA SER A 96 4.54 14.81 -26.43
C SER A 96 3.85 16.04 -25.82
N GLY A 97 4.56 16.83 -25.01
CA GLY A 97 4.08 18.11 -24.46
C GLY A 97 3.18 17.96 -23.22
N ILE A 98 3.15 16.79 -22.58
CA ILE A 98 2.38 16.60 -21.35
C ILE A 98 3.20 17.11 -20.17
N ALA A 99 2.70 18.14 -19.50
CA ALA A 99 3.33 18.71 -18.32
C ALA A 99 3.49 17.67 -17.19
N MET A 100 4.68 17.63 -16.59
CA MET A 100 5.06 16.70 -15.51
C MET A 100 4.08 16.73 -14.33
N HIS A 101 3.51 17.91 -14.04
CA HIS A 101 2.51 18.10 -12.98
C HIS A 101 1.21 17.30 -13.18
N ARG A 102 0.88 16.89 -14.40
CA ARG A 102 -0.30 16.02 -14.65
C ARG A 102 -0.02 14.56 -14.33
N LEU A 103 1.23 14.14 -14.32
CA LEU A 103 1.66 12.77 -14.02
C LEU A 103 1.72 12.49 -12.52
N THR A 104 1.91 13.52 -11.69
CA THR A 104 1.90 13.41 -10.22
C THR A 104 0.48 13.39 -9.62
N ARG A 105 -0.54 13.88 -10.34
CA ARG A 105 -1.95 13.83 -9.89
C ARG A 105 -2.45 12.46 -9.44
N PRO A 106 -2.23 11.34 -10.16
CA PRO A 106 -2.68 10.02 -9.70
C PRO A 106 -2.02 9.60 -8.38
N PHE A 107 -0.75 9.98 -8.14
CA PHE A 107 -0.08 9.70 -6.87
C PHE A 107 -0.73 10.44 -5.70
N PHE A 108 -1.06 11.72 -5.88
CA PHE A 108 -1.78 12.51 -4.88
C PHE A 108 -3.16 11.94 -4.58
N PHE A 109 -3.88 11.47 -5.60
CA PHE A 109 -5.20 10.88 -5.41
C PHE A 109 -5.14 9.58 -4.60
N VAL A 110 -4.19 8.69 -4.89
CA VAL A 110 -3.97 7.46 -4.11
C VAL A 110 -3.51 7.79 -2.68
N GLY A 111 -2.65 8.81 -2.51
CA GLY A 111 -2.23 9.29 -1.20
C GLY A 111 -3.37 9.84 -0.36
N LEU A 112 -4.28 10.63 -0.95
CA LEU A 112 -5.48 11.14 -0.28
C LEU A 112 -6.42 10.02 0.14
N ILE A 113 -6.61 9.00 -0.71
CA ILE A 113 -7.41 7.81 -0.37
C ILE A 113 -6.80 7.04 0.80
N CYS A 114 -5.47 6.85 0.79
CA CYS A 114 -4.76 6.23 1.91
C CYS A 114 -4.92 7.02 3.20
N MET A 115 -4.74 8.35 3.16
CA MET A 115 -4.93 9.20 4.32
C MET A 115 -6.36 9.11 4.87
N TRP A 116 -7.36 9.10 3.98
CA TRP A 116 -8.76 9.02 4.38
C TRP A 116 -9.10 7.67 5.01
N GLY A 117 -8.57 6.56 4.45
CA GLY A 117 -8.72 5.22 5.04
C GLY A 117 -8.07 5.11 6.41
N LEU A 118 -6.92 5.76 6.60
CA LEU A 118 -6.19 5.81 7.87
C LEU A 118 -6.98 6.57 8.94
N VAL A 119 -7.53 7.74 8.61
CA VAL A 119 -8.39 8.53 9.53
C VAL A 119 -9.65 7.78 9.94
N MET A 120 -10.28 7.00 9.05
CA MET A 120 -11.40 6.14 9.43
C MET A 120 -10.97 4.97 10.34
N GLY A 121 -9.75 4.45 10.17
CA GLY A 121 -9.20 3.38 10.99
C GLY A 121 -8.90 3.82 12.41
N THR A 122 -8.42 5.05 12.59
CA THR A 122 -8.09 5.62 13.92
C THR A 122 -9.33 6.04 14.71
N LEU A 123 -10.41 6.48 14.04
CA LEU A 123 -11.68 6.87 14.67
C LEU A 123 -12.51 5.70 15.25
N LYS A 124 -12.14 4.46 14.96
CA LYS A 124 -12.80 3.25 15.52
C LYS A 124 -12.18 2.76 16.83
N PHE A 125 -11.32 3.55 17.46
CA PHE A 125 -10.77 3.32 18.79
C PHE A 125 -11.33 4.34 19.79
#